data_AF-A0A8T4SQV2-F1
#
_entry.id   AF-A0A8T4SQV2-F1
#
_cell.length_a   1.000
_cell.length_b   1.000
_cell.length_c   1.000
_cell.angle_alpha   90.00
_cell.angle_beta   90.00
_cell.angle_gamma   90.00
#
_symmetry.space_group_name_H-M   'P 1'
#
loop_
_entity.id
_entity.type
_entity.pdbx_description
1 polymer ?
#
loop_
_entity_poly.entity_id
_entity_poly.type
_entity_poly.pdbx_seq_one_letter_code
_entity_poly.pdbx_strand_id
1 'polypeptide(L)'
;MVVIPMPHDEEYEQKLQQCDEEFQDLKAKMSILRKAEKDTEIAELLALDFMPLVRMARTTLAQEDLARVRSLLQQIRSELKESEEGTVFQQSIQVIERAYASLREGDLHGARDAYSQLITLYKELPPDFKRSLYDASLELLKRIEMA
;
A
#
# COMPACT_ATOMS: atom_id res chain seq x y z
N MET A 1 29.33 -41.51 -13.15
CA MET A 1 28.57 -40.29 -12.80
C MET A 1 27.83 -40.59 -11.51
N VAL A 2 28.13 -39.88 -10.43
CA VAL A 2 27.35 -39.96 -9.19
C VAL A 2 26.11 -39.11 -9.41
N VAL A 3 24.96 -39.76 -9.56
CA VAL A 3 23.67 -39.07 -9.56
C VAL A 3 23.33 -38.83 -8.10
N ILE A 4 23.59 -37.61 -7.61
CA ILE A 4 23.12 -37.20 -6.29
C ILE A 4 21.61 -37.00 -6.44
N PRO A 5 20.75 -37.79 -5.79
CA PRO A 5 19.32 -37.58 -5.85
C PRO A 5 19.03 -36.19 -5.28
N MET A 6 18.34 -35.36 -6.08
CA MET A 6 17.86 -34.07 -5.61
C MET A 6 16.85 -34.34 -4.48
N PRO A 7 17.03 -33.76 -3.28
CA PRO A 7 16.04 -33.91 -2.23
C PRO A 7 14.73 -33.30 -2.75
N HIS A 8 13.68 -34.09 -2.85
CA HIS A 8 12.37 -33.59 -3.23
C HIS A 8 11.56 -33.37 -1.95
N ASP A 9 11.42 -32.11 -1.57
CA ASP A 9 10.55 -31.70 -0.47
C ASP A 9 9.31 -31.04 -1.09
N GLU A 10 8.25 -31.84 -1.24
CA GLU A 10 6.98 -31.39 -1.81
C GLU A 10 6.35 -30.25 -0.99
N GLU A 11 6.54 -30.26 0.33
CA GLU A 11 6.02 -29.21 1.21
C GLU A 11 6.78 -27.89 1.00
N TYR A 12 8.08 -27.97 0.77
CA TYR A 12 8.91 -26.82 0.47
C TYR A 12 8.57 -26.21 -0.90
N GLU A 13 8.40 -27.04 -1.94
CA GLU A 13 7.98 -26.57 -3.26
C GLU A 13 6.59 -25.91 -3.22
N GLN A 14 5.65 -26.46 -2.45
CA GLN A 14 4.34 -25.83 -2.23
C GLN A 14 4.47 -24.44 -1.58
N LYS A 15 5.33 -24.29 -0.57
CA LYS A 15 5.57 -22.99 0.08
C LYS A 15 6.19 -21.98 -0.87
N LEU A 16 7.09 -22.42 -1.76
CA LEU A 16 7.66 -21.55 -2.79
C LEU A 16 6.63 -21.17 -3.85
N GLN A 17 5.77 -22.10 -4.25
CA GLN A 17 4.68 -21.83 -5.17
C GLN A 17 3.71 -20.79 -4.60
N GLN A 18 3.38 -20.88 -3.31
CA GLN A 18 2.59 -19.84 -2.62
C GLN A 18 3.29 -18.47 -2.65
N CYS A 19 4.62 -18.44 -2.50
CA CYS A 19 5.38 -17.19 -2.62
C CYS A 19 5.34 -16.63 -4.05
N ASP A 20 5.39 -17.49 -5.07
CA ASP A 20 5.27 -17.11 -6.48
C ASP A 20 3.89 -16.51 -6.77
N GLU A 21 2.82 -17.12 -6.25
CA GLU A 21 1.44 -16.62 -6.37
C GLU A 21 1.28 -15.25 -5.69
N GLU A 22 1.74 -15.13 -4.44
CA GLU A 22 1.71 -13.86 -3.69
C GLU A 22 2.49 -12.76 -4.44
N PHE A 23 3.63 -13.10 -5.05
CA PHE A 23 4.40 -12.15 -5.83
C PHE A 23 3.64 -11.67 -7.08
N GLN A 24 2.89 -12.55 -7.76
CA GLN A 24 2.07 -12.12 -8.90
C GLN A 24 0.98 -11.13 -8.48
N ASP A 25 0.34 -11.37 -7.33
CA ASP A 25 -0.66 -10.46 -6.77
C ASP A 25 -0.04 -9.09 -6.44
N LEU A 26 1.14 -9.08 -5.82
CA LEU A 26 1.87 -7.84 -5.52
C LEU A 26 2.28 -7.09 -6.79
N LYS A 27 2.71 -7.79 -7.85
CA LYS A 27 2.98 -7.18 -9.16
C LYS A 27 1.72 -6.59 -9.81
N ALA A 28 0.58 -7.27 -9.70
CA ALA A 28 -0.68 -6.73 -10.17
C ALA A 28 -1.04 -5.44 -9.41
N LYS A 29 -0.85 -5.43 -8.08
CA LYS A 29 -1.04 -4.24 -7.25
C LYS A 29 -0.09 -3.10 -7.64
N MET A 30 1.20 -3.35 -7.86
CA MET A 30 2.15 -2.36 -8.38
C MET A 30 1.66 -1.73 -9.69
N SER A 31 1.19 -2.56 -10.62
CA SER A 31 0.68 -2.09 -11.92
C SER A 31 -0.53 -1.17 -11.75
N ILE A 32 -1.45 -1.49 -10.83
CA ILE A 32 -2.61 -0.65 -10.52
C ILE A 32 -2.16 0.69 -9.91
N LEU A 33 -1.28 0.67 -8.91
CA LEU A 33 -0.80 1.86 -8.24
C LEU A 33 -0.01 2.77 -9.20
N ARG A 34 0.86 2.20 -10.05
CA ARG A 34 1.59 2.93 -11.08
C ARG A 34 0.67 3.61 -12.09
N LYS A 35 -0.40 2.92 -12.53
CA LYS A 35 -1.42 3.51 -13.42
C LYS A 35 -2.20 4.63 -12.75
N ALA A 36 -2.29 4.62 -11.42
CA ALA A 36 -2.85 5.70 -10.62
C ALA A 36 -1.80 6.78 -10.28
N GLU A 37 -0.64 6.78 -10.95
CA GLU A 37 0.47 7.72 -10.76
C GLU A 37 1.02 7.76 -9.32
N LYS A 38 0.84 6.68 -8.56
CA LYS A 38 1.40 6.54 -7.21
C LYS A 38 2.84 6.06 -7.29
N ASP A 39 3.65 6.47 -6.32
CA ASP A 39 5.05 6.06 -6.22
C ASP A 39 5.16 4.56 -5.89
N THR A 40 5.71 3.79 -6.83
CA THR A 40 5.97 2.36 -6.67
C THR A 40 7.44 2.01 -6.84
N GLU A 41 8.34 3.01 -6.94
CA GLU A 41 9.73 2.79 -7.36
C GLU A 41 10.47 1.84 -6.40
N ILE A 42 10.34 2.06 -5.09
CA ILE A 42 10.99 1.22 -4.07
C ILE A 42 10.48 -0.23 -4.13
N ALA A 43 9.17 -0.40 -4.24
CA ALA A 43 8.56 -1.73 -4.34
C ALA A 43 8.99 -2.47 -5.61
N GLU A 44 9.17 -1.75 -6.71
CA GLU A 44 9.67 -2.30 -7.98
C GLU A 44 11.14 -2.68 -7.92
N LEU A 45 11.98 -1.88 -7.25
CA LEU A 45 13.39 -2.22 -7.01
C LEU A 45 13.50 -3.52 -6.21
N LEU A 46 12.74 -3.64 -5.11
CA LEU A 46 12.68 -4.86 -4.31
C LEU A 46 12.19 -6.07 -5.11
N ALA A 47 11.25 -5.88 -6.04
CA ALA A 47 10.74 -6.95 -6.88
C ALA A 47 11.80 -7.59 -7.79
N LEU A 48 12.89 -6.88 -8.11
CA LEU A 48 14.00 -7.41 -8.91
C LEU A 48 14.74 -8.54 -8.19
N ASP A 49 14.78 -8.52 -6.86
CA ASP A 49 15.48 -9.50 -6.03
C ASP A 49 14.69 -10.81 -5.82
N PHE A 50 13.40 -10.82 -6.17
CA PHE A 50 12.52 -11.97 -5.95
C PHE A 50 12.99 -13.22 -6.72
N MET A 51 13.19 -13.11 -8.03
CA MET A 51 13.57 -14.26 -8.87
C MET A 51 14.94 -14.85 -8.49
N PRO A 52 15.99 -14.04 -8.22
CA PRO A 52 17.25 -14.55 -7.66
C PRO A 52 17.06 -15.33 -6.36
N LEU A 53 16.28 -14.81 -5.40
CA LEU A 53 16.07 -15.47 -4.12
C LEU A 53 15.28 -16.77 -4.24
N VAL A 54 14.24 -16.83 -5.08
CA VAL A 54 13.48 -18.06 -5.32
C VAL A 54 14.35 -19.14 -5.95
N ARG A 55 15.21 -18.79 -6.92
CA ARG A 55 16.16 -19.74 -7.53
C ARG A 55 17.14 -20.29 -6.50
N MET A 56 17.65 -19.43 -5.64
CA MET A 56 18.52 -19.84 -4.53
C MET A 56 17.79 -20.78 -3.58
N ALA A 57 16.59 -20.40 -3.12
CA ALA A 57 15.75 -21.19 -2.23
C ALA A 57 15.41 -22.57 -2.80
N ARG A 58 15.08 -22.69 -4.10
CA ARG A 58 14.86 -23.97 -4.79
C ARG A 58 16.12 -24.85 -4.86
N THR A 59 17.29 -24.24 -4.92
CA THR A 59 18.57 -24.95 -5.04
C THR A 59 19.06 -25.45 -3.69
N THR A 60 18.94 -24.63 -2.66
CA THR A 60 19.47 -24.92 -1.32
C THR A 60 18.49 -25.73 -0.47
N LEU A 61 17.18 -25.61 -0.74
CA LEU A 61 16.10 -26.15 0.09
C LEU A 61 16.21 -25.75 1.57
N ALA A 62 16.85 -24.60 1.82
CA ALA A 62 17.09 -24.09 3.16
C ALA A 62 15.88 -23.26 3.63
N GLN A 63 15.35 -23.57 4.80
CA GLN A 63 14.25 -22.80 5.41
C GLN A 63 14.61 -21.32 5.59
N GLU A 64 15.89 -21.00 5.78
CA GLU A 64 16.39 -19.63 5.85
C GLU A 64 16.19 -18.85 4.53
N ASP A 65 16.39 -19.51 3.39
CA ASP A 65 16.22 -18.86 2.08
C ASP A 65 14.73 -18.65 1.77
N LEU A 66 13.88 -19.61 2.14
CA LEU A 66 12.43 -19.43 2.10
C LEU A 66 11.98 -18.27 3.00
N ALA A 67 12.56 -18.13 4.20
CA ALA A 67 12.27 -17.01 5.09
C ALA A 67 12.70 -15.66 4.49
N ARG A 68 13.82 -15.62 3.76
CA ARG A 68 14.26 -14.42 3.02
C ARG A 68 13.28 -14.05 1.90
N VAL A 69 12.80 -15.02 1.12
CA VAL A 69 11.76 -14.79 0.10
C VAL A 69 10.50 -14.19 0.72
N ARG A 70 10.03 -14.77 1.83
CA ARG A 70 8.86 -14.25 2.56
C ARG A 70 9.06 -12.85 3.13
N SER A 71 10.25 -12.59 3.67
CA SER A 71 10.62 -11.26 4.16
C SER A 71 10.60 -10.22 3.04
N LEU A 72 11.10 -10.56 1.85
CA LEU A 72 11.05 -9.68 0.69
C LEU A 72 9.61 -9.36 0.28
N LEU A 73 8.73 -10.37 0.23
CA LEU A 73 7.31 -10.17 -0.06
C LEU A 73 6.63 -9.25 0.95
N GLN A 74 6.95 -9.39 2.24
CA GLN A 74 6.45 -8.47 3.27
C GLN A 74 6.95 -7.05 3.09
N GLN A 75 8.21 -6.85 2.73
CA GLN A 75 8.76 -5.51 2.45
C GLN A 75 8.03 -4.88 1.27
N ILE A 76 7.95 -5.59 0.14
CA ILE A 76 7.20 -5.15 -1.05
C ILE A 76 5.76 -4.76 -0.69
N ARG A 77 5.07 -5.61 0.09
CA ARG A 77 3.69 -5.34 0.52
C ARG A 77 3.60 -4.07 1.37
N SER A 78 4.57 -3.82 2.24
CA SER A 78 4.59 -2.66 3.13
C SER A 78 4.81 -1.37 2.34
N GLU A 79 5.76 -1.37 1.40
CA GLU A 79 6.00 -0.23 0.49
C GLU A 79 4.76 0.11 -0.34
N LEU A 80 4.09 -0.90 -0.92
CA LEU A 80 2.87 -0.68 -1.68
C LEU A 80 1.72 -0.14 -0.82
N LYS A 81 1.67 -0.55 0.46
CA LYS A 81 0.68 -0.05 1.40
C LYS A 81 0.97 1.40 1.79
N GLU A 82 2.22 1.75 2.04
CA GLU A 82 2.63 3.12 2.34
C GLU A 82 2.36 4.07 1.17
N SER A 83 2.69 3.66 -0.06
CA SER A 83 2.34 4.38 -1.28
C SER A 83 0.83 4.62 -1.40
N GLU A 84 0.04 3.59 -1.10
CA GLU A 84 -1.42 3.68 -1.13
C GLU A 84 -1.95 4.67 -0.07
N GLU A 85 -1.50 4.54 1.18
CA GLU A 85 -1.96 5.33 2.33
C GLU A 85 -1.45 6.77 2.33
N GLY A 86 -0.19 7.00 1.96
CA GLY A 86 0.41 8.32 1.83
C GLY A 86 -0.35 9.18 0.82
N THR A 87 -0.83 8.55 -0.26
CA THR A 87 -1.69 9.23 -1.24
C THR A 87 -3.05 9.61 -0.65
N VAL A 88 -3.69 8.73 0.12
CA VAL A 88 -5.00 9.02 0.74
C VAL A 88 -4.88 10.16 1.77
N PHE A 89 -3.77 10.20 2.51
CA PHE A 89 -3.48 11.30 3.44
C PHE A 89 -3.30 12.63 2.71
N GLN A 90 -2.50 12.67 1.65
CA GLN A 90 -2.32 13.89 0.84
C GLN A 90 -3.63 14.35 0.19
N GLN A 91 -4.43 13.43 -0.36
CA GLN A 91 -5.75 13.74 -0.91
C GLN A 91 -6.67 14.34 0.15
N SER A 92 -6.65 13.81 1.37
CA SER A 92 -7.45 14.32 2.48
C SER A 92 -7.06 15.76 2.85
N ILE A 93 -5.76 16.09 2.84
CA ILE A 93 -5.28 17.46 3.05
C ILE A 93 -5.78 18.39 1.94
N GLN A 94 -5.67 18.01 0.67
CA GLN A 94 -6.16 18.83 -0.45
C GLN A 94 -7.67 19.10 -0.37
N VAL A 95 -8.46 18.11 0.03
CA VAL A 95 -9.90 18.27 0.24
C VAL A 95 -10.19 19.24 1.39
N ILE A 96 -9.44 19.16 2.50
CA ILE A 96 -9.55 20.11 3.61
C ILE A 96 -9.24 21.53 3.15
N GLU A 97 -8.15 21.73 2.40
CA GLU A 97 -7.76 23.04 1.87
C GLU A 97 -8.84 23.62 0.95
N ARG A 98 -9.40 22.80 0.06
CA ARG A 98 -10.52 23.17 -0.81
C ARG A 98 -11.75 23.57 -0.01
N ALA A 99 -12.09 22.83 1.05
CA ALA A 99 -13.23 23.15 1.89
C ALA A 99 -13.05 24.51 2.60
N TYR A 100 -11.84 24.81 3.09
CA TYR A 100 -11.53 26.14 3.66
C TYR A 100 -11.51 27.25 2.61
N ALA A 101 -11.15 26.97 1.36
CA ALA A 101 -11.26 27.93 0.27
C ALA A 101 -12.74 28.27 -0.03
N SER A 102 -13.59 27.26 -0.20
CA SER A 102 -15.03 27.44 -0.42
C SER A 102 -15.71 28.21 0.73
N LEU A 103 -15.36 27.91 1.99
CA LEU A 103 -15.85 28.68 3.13
C LEU A 103 -15.42 30.15 3.12
N ARG A 104 -14.22 30.47 2.63
CA ARG A 104 -13.73 31.85 2.52
C ARG A 104 -14.45 32.63 1.42
N GLU A 105 -14.83 31.95 0.34
CA GLU A 105 -15.57 32.52 -0.78
C GLU A 105 -17.08 32.62 -0.52
N GLY A 106 -17.57 32.08 0.60
CA GLY A 106 -18.99 32.01 0.95
C GLY A 106 -19.75 30.89 0.22
N ASP A 107 -19.06 29.99 -0.48
CA ASP A 107 -19.63 28.84 -1.14
C ASP A 107 -19.82 27.67 -0.16
N LEU A 108 -20.96 27.70 0.54
CA LEU A 108 -21.34 26.64 1.49
C LEU A 108 -21.62 25.31 0.81
N HIS A 109 -22.04 25.32 -0.45
CA HIS A 109 -22.32 24.08 -1.18
C HIS A 109 -21.01 23.35 -1.49
N GLY A 110 -20.02 24.08 -2.04
CA GLY A 110 -18.68 23.54 -2.28
C GLY A 110 -17.98 23.06 -1.01
N ALA A 111 -18.16 23.77 0.12
CA ALA A 111 -17.61 23.34 1.41
C ALA A 111 -18.25 22.02 1.90
N ARG A 112 -19.57 21.86 1.76
CA ARG A 112 -20.29 20.65 2.16
C ARG A 112 -19.96 19.45 1.28
N ASP A 113 -19.77 19.67 -0.01
CA ASP A 113 -19.35 18.64 -0.96
C ASP A 113 -17.93 18.16 -0.66
N ALA A 114 -17.01 19.10 -0.43
CA ALA A 114 -15.65 18.79 -0.01
C ALA A 114 -15.63 18.03 1.33
N TYR A 115 -16.44 18.43 2.30
CA TYR A 115 -16.54 17.69 3.58
C TYR A 115 -17.10 16.26 3.40
N SER A 116 -18.04 16.06 2.49
CA SER A 116 -18.57 14.72 2.17
C SER A 116 -17.51 13.82 1.53
N GLN A 117 -16.67 14.40 0.66
CA GLN A 117 -15.50 13.71 0.10
C GLN A 117 -14.48 13.36 1.19
N LEU A 118 -14.22 14.30 2.12
CA LEU A 118 -13.32 14.09 3.24
C LEU A 118 -13.78 12.92 4.13
N ILE A 119 -15.08 12.79 4.43
CA ILE A 119 -15.60 11.65 5.23
C ILE A 119 -15.30 10.31 4.56
N THR A 120 -15.42 10.25 3.23
CA THR A 120 -15.14 9.02 2.48
C THR A 120 -13.67 8.64 2.61
N LEU A 121 -12.77 9.59 2.37
CA LEU A 121 -11.32 9.39 2.55
C LEU A 121 -10.95 9.10 4.02
N TYR A 122 -11.64 9.74 4.96
CA TYR A 122 -11.44 9.54 6.39
C TYR A 122 -11.75 8.12 6.83
N LYS A 123 -12.62 7.37 6.15
CA LYS A 123 -12.84 5.95 6.47
C LYS A 123 -11.62 5.09 6.10
N GLU A 124 -11.00 5.40 4.97
CA GLU A 124 -9.87 4.68 4.38
C GLU A 124 -8.53 5.03 5.04
N LEU A 125 -8.45 6.15 5.74
CA LEU A 125 -7.25 6.58 6.45
C LEU A 125 -6.81 5.63 7.58
N PRO A 126 -5.51 5.35 7.70
CA PRO A 126 -4.91 4.73 8.89
C PRO A 126 -5.23 5.48 10.19
N PRO A 127 -5.28 4.78 11.35
CA PRO A 127 -5.57 5.39 12.65
C PRO A 127 -4.67 6.58 13.03
N ASP A 128 -3.39 6.53 12.67
CA ASP A 128 -2.43 7.58 12.99
C ASP A 128 -2.70 8.87 12.18
N PHE A 129 -3.06 8.73 10.91
CA PHE A 129 -3.44 9.85 10.07
C PHE A 129 -4.84 10.40 10.42
N LYS A 130 -5.78 9.52 10.82
CA LYS A 130 -7.10 9.93 11.34
C LYS A 130 -6.95 10.91 12.51
N ARG A 131 -6.12 10.58 13.50
CA ARG A 131 -5.86 11.47 14.64
C ARG A 131 -5.34 12.83 14.21
N SER A 132 -4.43 12.85 13.23
CA SER A 132 -3.82 14.07 12.72
C SER A 132 -4.82 14.99 12.01
N LEU A 133 -5.85 14.43 11.35
CA LEU A 133 -6.86 15.19 10.61
C LEU A 133 -8.15 15.43 11.38
N TYR A 134 -8.33 14.80 12.55
CA TYR A 134 -9.57 14.84 13.31
C TYR A 134 -10.00 16.26 13.70
N ASP A 135 -9.06 17.05 14.24
CA ASP A 135 -9.35 18.41 14.70
C ASP A 135 -9.72 19.34 13.54
N ALA A 136 -9.01 19.23 12.42
CA ALA A 136 -9.31 19.98 11.19
C ALA A 136 -10.69 19.58 10.61
N SER A 137 -11.04 18.30 10.67
CA SER A 137 -12.33 17.79 10.21
C SER A 137 -13.49 18.32 11.07
N LEU A 138 -13.32 18.31 12.39
CA LEU A 138 -14.30 18.85 13.33
C LEU A 138 -14.48 20.37 13.18
N GLU A 139 -13.39 21.10 12.97
CA GLU A 139 -13.46 22.53 12.74
C GLU A 139 -14.22 22.86 11.45
N LEU A 140 -13.95 22.13 10.37
CA LEU A 140 -14.68 22.26 9.11
C LEU A 140 -16.18 22.03 9.28
N LEU A 141 -16.57 20.94 9.95
CA LEU A 141 -17.97 20.64 10.24
C LEU A 141 -18.65 21.80 10.99
N LYS A 142 -18.01 22.28 12.06
CA LYS A 142 -18.52 23.40 12.86
C LYS A 142 -18.72 24.67 12.02
N ARG A 143 -17.78 24.99 11.14
CA ARG A 143 -17.88 26.18 10.28
C ARG A 143 -18.97 26.05 9.22
N ILE A 144 -19.18 24.84 8.69
CA ILE A 144 -20.27 24.57 7.74
C ILE A 144 -21.64 24.64 8.43
N GLU A 145 -21.75 24.20 9.69
CA GLU A 145 -23.00 24.25 10.45
C GLU A 145 -23.34 25.65 10.99
N MET A 146 -22.36 26.54 11.17
CA MET A 146 -22.55 27.90 11.68
C MET A 146 -22.79 28.96 10.58
N ALA A 147 -22.61 28.62 9.31
CA ALA A 147 -22.74 29.53 8.18
C ALA A 147 -24.01 29.25 7.36
#